data_AF-C1MRL9-F1
#
_entry.id   AF-C1MRL9-F1
#
_cell.length_a   1.000
_cell.length_b   1.000
_cell.length_c   1.000
_cell.angle_alpha   90.00
_cell.angle_beta   90.00
_cell.angle_gamma   90.00
#
_symmetry.space_group_name_H-M   'P 1'
#
loop_
_entity.id
_entity.type
_entity.pdbx_description
1 polymer ?
#
loop_
_entity_poly.entity_id
_entity_poly.type
_entity_poly.pdbx_seq_one_letter_code
_entity_poly.pdbx_strand_id
1 'polypeptide(L)'
;MPLGSGAPWGGEPIDASPERGGTDSGDASSSRARGDGTNPPPSSEEPNARQRDGDAAVVVLAVDAKRWKDALRARGWLDRGRRATSFPADDGAGRPAAVAFPVGAEGACAMSKELADGDDDGVLALCRLRLPAAAPPGDQRASEKVASGSGAAAAAAVAAAPKPPPAMPIDAPVLWPPPPPPPPPSGGAVRRVRCPSTPAAFAEIIASMEPVVFTDVPMGTATEEWTVDALMKSAESERIVDVHVCPPRDRDGDGEGTTDDAEHEDVVVVDLAGHRAPGTRRNFQFRKMRFAELVERAAGVASSSPPVIAPGEKYYLRSVATTAPTKTAAHFPEAYPSLAASMRPGVVLPDGTGDGPIWPKGRYHSSVLRVSSPATALWTHYDTHDNLLAQVVGSKTVTLWPPHAEPFMYVEGSSSRVDVDAFGRDADAAAAAAARYPKFATAAGSRRVARLGPGEALYIPALWFHHVYAHASRTSPLSVAVNVFWRCEGTHELHDAGDAYGNKDPPAARRAGDLAALAGDAIDALPEPHRTFYARRAVQRLAAQLGMELGV
;
A
#
# COMPACT_ATOMS: atom_id res chain seq x y z
N MET A 1 15.68 48.99 -15.60
CA MET A 1 16.53 49.25 -16.78
C MET A 1 17.38 50.48 -16.51
N PRO A 2 18.69 50.48 -16.83
CA PRO A 2 19.66 49.36 -16.76
C PRO A 2 20.28 49.37 -15.33
N LEU A 3 21.50 48.98 -14.94
CA LEU A 3 22.66 48.20 -15.45
C LEU A 3 22.93 47.05 -14.42
N GLY A 4 23.94 46.16 -14.49
CA GLY A 4 25.06 45.96 -15.43
C GLY A 4 25.79 44.62 -15.15
N SER A 5 26.78 44.26 -15.98
CA SER A 5 27.51 42.97 -16.01
C SER A 5 28.97 43.10 -15.50
N GLY A 6 29.68 41.99 -15.20
CA GLY A 6 31.09 42.11 -14.75
C GLY A 6 32.05 40.90 -14.66
N ALA A 7 31.62 39.65 -14.48
CA ALA A 7 32.46 38.43 -14.63
C ALA A 7 33.78 38.37 -13.75
N PRO A 8 34.86 37.60 -14.07
CA PRO A 8 35.15 36.39 -13.27
C PRO A 8 36.60 36.17 -12.81
N TRP A 9 36.82 35.21 -11.89
CA TRP A 9 38.13 34.61 -11.58
C TRP A 9 38.01 33.11 -11.25
N GLY A 10 39.08 32.35 -11.45
CA GLY A 10 39.18 30.92 -11.10
C GLY A 10 40.64 30.44 -11.10
N GLY A 11 40.88 29.23 -10.58
CA GLY A 11 42.20 28.59 -10.53
C GLY A 11 42.19 27.28 -9.73
N GLU A 12 42.85 26.24 -10.23
CA GLU A 12 43.00 24.93 -9.59
C GLU A 12 44.43 24.74 -8.99
N PRO A 13 45.05 23.54 -8.91
CA PRO A 13 45.15 22.82 -7.64
C PRO A 13 46.61 22.52 -7.22
N ILE A 14 46.81 21.94 -6.03
CA ILE A 14 48.10 21.40 -5.57
C ILE A 14 47.89 20.05 -4.85
N ASP A 15 48.84 19.13 -5.03
CA ASP A 15 48.89 17.74 -4.55
C ASP A 15 50.13 17.52 -3.63
N ALA A 16 50.26 16.29 -3.11
CA ALA A 16 51.44 15.64 -2.49
C ALA A 16 51.56 15.56 -0.95
N SER A 17 51.74 14.31 -0.52
CA SER A 17 52.24 13.79 0.77
C SER A 17 53.78 14.02 0.93
N PRO A 18 54.58 13.43 1.87
CA PRO A 18 54.30 12.35 2.85
C PRO A 18 55.02 12.45 4.25
N GLU A 19 55.07 11.32 4.98
CA GLU A 19 56.00 10.97 6.09
C GLU A 19 55.70 11.55 7.51
N ARG A 20 56.12 10.97 8.66
CA ARG A 20 56.78 9.68 9.02
C ARG A 20 56.60 9.33 10.52
N GLY A 21 56.53 8.02 10.87
CA GLY A 21 56.83 7.46 12.22
C GLY A 21 55.80 7.66 13.35
N GLY A 22 55.81 6.89 14.45
CA GLY A 22 56.59 5.66 14.75
C GLY A 22 56.38 5.11 16.19
N THR A 23 56.65 3.81 16.39
CA THR A 23 56.94 3.07 17.66
C THR A 23 56.08 3.33 18.92
N ASP A 24 55.18 2.45 19.36
CA ASP A 24 55.43 1.14 20.04
C ASP A 24 56.14 1.23 21.42
N SER A 25 55.45 0.84 22.50
CA SER A 25 56.04 0.19 23.72
C SER A 25 55.02 -0.22 24.82
N GLY A 26 55.10 -1.46 25.32
CA GLY A 26 55.38 -1.72 26.75
C GLY A 26 54.26 -2.03 27.78
N ASP A 27 54.04 -3.34 28.00
CA ASP A 27 53.85 -4.05 29.30
C ASP A 27 52.92 -3.60 30.46
N ALA A 28 51.81 -4.34 30.58
CA ALA A 28 51.55 -5.39 31.60
C ALA A 28 51.82 -5.19 33.12
N SER A 29 50.75 -5.29 33.93
CA SER A 29 50.62 -6.11 35.17
C SER A 29 49.18 -5.94 35.74
N SER A 30 48.32 -6.94 36.00
CA SER A 30 48.37 -8.30 36.56
C SER A 30 48.02 -8.38 38.06
N SER A 31 46.74 -8.60 38.41
CA SER A 31 46.35 -9.09 39.74
C SER A 31 45.08 -9.97 39.77
N ARG A 32 45.18 -11.01 40.60
CA ARG A 32 44.26 -12.10 40.99
C ARG A 32 42.90 -11.60 41.56
N ALA A 33 41.83 -12.40 41.69
CA ALA A 33 41.42 -13.74 41.18
C ALA A 33 40.00 -14.09 41.73
N ARG A 34 39.47 -15.28 41.37
CA ARG A 34 38.18 -15.90 41.76
C ARG A 34 36.96 -15.38 40.97
N GLY A 35 35.98 -16.21 40.58
CA GLY A 35 35.96 -17.68 40.59
C GLY A 35 34.58 -18.31 40.39
N ASP A 36 34.50 -19.25 39.44
CA ASP A 36 33.39 -20.19 39.14
C ASP A 36 32.08 -19.61 38.54
N GLY A 37 31.36 -20.42 37.75
CA GLY A 37 29.98 -20.17 37.31
C GLY A 37 29.69 -20.01 35.79
N THR A 38 29.29 -21.12 35.14
CA THR A 38 28.46 -21.20 33.91
C THR A 38 29.08 -20.94 32.52
N ASN A 39 28.37 -21.39 31.47
CA ASN A 39 28.88 -21.63 30.11
C ASN A 39 29.02 -20.37 29.22
N PRO A 40 29.99 -20.31 28.29
CA PRO A 40 30.00 -19.34 27.20
C PRO A 40 28.97 -19.70 26.09
N PRO A 41 28.44 -18.71 25.36
CA PRO A 41 27.66 -18.95 24.14
C PRO A 41 28.58 -19.40 22.98
N PRO A 42 28.05 -20.12 21.97
CA PRO A 42 28.83 -20.55 20.82
C PRO A 42 29.26 -19.35 19.94
N SER A 43 30.50 -19.41 19.46
CA SER A 43 31.09 -18.43 18.55
C SER A 43 30.48 -18.48 17.15
N SER A 44 30.47 -17.34 16.46
CA SER A 44 30.10 -17.23 15.05
C SER A 44 31.14 -17.88 14.13
N GLU A 45 30.85 -19.06 13.58
CA GLU A 45 31.58 -19.63 12.45
C GLU A 45 30.94 -19.21 11.12
N GLU A 46 31.74 -18.72 10.18
CA GLU A 46 31.30 -18.49 8.80
C GLU A 46 31.23 -19.83 8.03
N PRO A 47 30.09 -20.18 7.38
CA PRO A 47 29.97 -21.42 6.62
C PRO A 47 30.62 -21.34 5.23
N ASN A 48 31.96 -21.33 5.23
CA ASN A 48 32.88 -21.92 4.25
C ASN A 48 32.33 -22.19 2.84
N ALA A 49 32.67 -21.34 1.87
CA ALA A 49 32.20 -21.43 0.49
C ALA A 49 32.72 -22.66 -0.27
N ARG A 50 31.96 -23.76 -0.25
CA ARG A 50 32.17 -24.93 -1.14
C ARG A 50 31.02 -25.13 -2.12
N GLN A 51 31.21 -24.54 -3.29
CA GLN A 51 30.39 -24.67 -4.49
C GLN A 51 30.27 -26.15 -4.92
N ARG A 52 29.06 -26.74 -4.83
CA ARG A 52 28.78 -28.09 -5.34
C ARG A 52 28.29 -28.03 -6.79
N ASP A 53 29.22 -28.15 -7.74
CA ASP A 53 28.87 -28.22 -9.16
C ASP A 53 28.59 -29.68 -9.56
N GLY A 54 27.31 -30.10 -9.49
CA GLY A 54 26.95 -31.49 -9.78
C GLY A 54 25.47 -31.88 -9.78
N ASP A 55 24.54 -30.96 -9.52
CA ASP A 55 23.11 -31.24 -9.62
C ASP A 55 22.59 -31.02 -11.05
N ALA A 56 22.28 -32.11 -11.77
CA ALA A 56 21.65 -32.06 -13.09
C ALA A 56 20.65 -33.20 -13.31
N ALA A 57 19.76 -33.03 -14.30
CA ALA A 57 18.84 -34.06 -14.78
C ALA A 57 18.62 -33.99 -16.29
N VAL A 58 18.36 -35.15 -16.87
CA VAL A 58 18.09 -35.41 -18.29
C VAL A 58 16.58 -35.57 -18.47
N VAL A 59 15.95 -34.71 -19.26
CA VAL A 59 14.51 -34.74 -19.54
C VAL A 59 14.27 -35.39 -20.89
N VAL A 60 13.43 -36.42 -20.94
CA VAL A 60 13.12 -37.21 -22.15
C VAL A 60 11.62 -37.40 -22.30
N LEU A 61 11.16 -37.71 -23.52
CA LEU A 61 9.76 -38.09 -23.75
C LEU A 61 9.42 -39.38 -22.98
N ALA A 62 8.19 -39.46 -22.47
CA ALA A 62 7.75 -40.59 -21.64
C ALA A 62 7.69 -41.92 -22.41
N VAL A 63 7.50 -41.87 -23.73
CA VAL A 63 7.56 -43.05 -24.62
C VAL A 63 8.98 -43.66 -24.64
N ASP A 64 10.03 -42.83 -24.63
CA ASP A 64 11.43 -43.26 -24.58
C ASP A 64 11.99 -43.38 -23.16
N ALA A 65 11.23 -43.00 -22.13
CA ALA A 65 11.74 -42.95 -20.75
C ALA A 65 12.28 -44.28 -20.23
N LYS A 66 11.82 -45.43 -20.75
CA LYS A 66 12.43 -46.74 -20.45
C LYS A 66 13.80 -46.90 -21.14
N ARG A 67 13.88 -46.64 -22.45
CA ARG A 67 15.11 -46.65 -23.27
C ARG A 67 16.20 -45.79 -22.60
N TRP A 68 15.86 -44.55 -22.24
CA TRP A 68 16.78 -43.61 -21.62
C TRP A 68 17.16 -43.97 -20.17
N LYS A 69 16.22 -44.46 -19.35
CA LYS A 69 16.54 -44.94 -18.00
C LYS A 69 17.58 -46.06 -18.02
N ASP A 70 17.40 -47.03 -18.91
CA ASP A 70 18.31 -48.17 -19.01
C ASP A 70 19.65 -47.76 -19.67
N ALA A 71 19.64 -46.85 -20.65
CA ALA A 71 20.85 -46.28 -21.26
C ALA A 71 21.71 -45.47 -20.26
N LEU A 72 21.10 -44.57 -19.47
CA LEU A 72 21.79 -43.80 -18.42
C LEU A 72 22.27 -44.70 -17.27
N ARG A 73 21.54 -45.78 -16.97
CA ARG A 73 21.94 -46.77 -15.96
C ARG A 73 23.11 -47.63 -16.41
N ALA A 74 23.18 -47.98 -17.70
CA ALA A 74 24.27 -48.77 -18.29
C ALA A 74 25.57 -47.96 -18.40
N ARG A 75 25.49 -46.67 -18.77
CA ARG A 75 26.61 -45.72 -18.77
C ARG A 75 27.09 -45.30 -17.38
N GLY A 76 26.38 -45.68 -16.31
CA GLY A 76 26.69 -45.29 -14.93
C GLY A 76 26.27 -43.86 -14.54
N TRP A 77 25.76 -43.07 -15.49
CA TRP A 77 25.46 -41.64 -15.32
C TRP A 77 24.21 -41.36 -14.47
N LEU A 78 23.25 -42.30 -14.44
CA LEU A 78 22.02 -42.19 -13.65
C LEU A 78 22.33 -42.15 -12.14
N ASP A 79 22.02 -41.04 -11.49
CA ASP A 79 22.15 -40.88 -10.04
C ASP A 79 21.06 -41.70 -9.32
N ARG A 80 21.48 -42.80 -8.71
CA ARG A 80 20.60 -43.73 -7.98
C ARG A 80 20.18 -43.24 -6.59
N GLY A 81 20.80 -42.16 -6.08
CA GLY A 81 20.43 -41.53 -4.81
C GLY A 81 19.21 -40.62 -4.92
N ARG A 82 18.86 -40.17 -6.14
CA ARG A 82 17.69 -39.32 -6.43
C ARG A 82 16.63 -40.09 -7.22
N ARG A 83 15.36 -39.72 -7.04
CA ARG A 83 14.24 -40.31 -7.79
C ARG A 83 14.04 -39.58 -9.12
N ALA A 84 13.61 -40.31 -10.13
CA ALA A 84 13.15 -39.74 -11.40
C ALA A 84 11.75 -39.11 -11.23
N THR A 85 11.49 -38.02 -11.95
CA THR A 85 10.25 -37.24 -11.86
C THR A 85 9.49 -37.33 -13.17
N SER A 86 8.25 -37.82 -13.15
CA SER A 86 7.37 -37.91 -14.31
C SER A 86 6.45 -36.69 -14.40
N PHE A 87 6.35 -36.10 -15.59
CA PHE A 87 5.43 -35.00 -15.90
C PHE A 87 4.20 -35.53 -16.62
N PRO A 88 2.96 -35.15 -16.22
CA PRO A 88 1.72 -35.61 -16.85
C PRO A 88 1.60 -35.11 -18.30
N ALA A 89 0.73 -35.75 -19.09
CA ALA A 89 0.26 -35.22 -20.37
C ALA A 89 -1.01 -34.37 -20.20
N ASP A 90 -1.09 -33.26 -20.94
CA ASP A 90 -2.28 -32.38 -20.98
C ASP A 90 -3.47 -32.99 -21.76
N ASP A 91 -3.33 -34.21 -22.29
CA ASP A 91 -4.38 -34.94 -23.04
C ASP A 91 -5.48 -35.56 -22.14
N GLY A 92 -5.31 -35.47 -20.81
CA GLY A 92 -6.23 -36.06 -19.83
C GLY A 92 -6.18 -37.58 -19.72
N ALA A 93 -5.32 -38.28 -20.48
CA ALA A 93 -5.28 -39.75 -20.54
C ALA A 93 -4.54 -40.41 -19.34
N GLY A 94 -4.19 -39.64 -18.31
CA GLY A 94 -3.56 -40.14 -17.07
C GLY A 94 -2.15 -40.70 -17.22
N ARG A 95 -1.53 -40.54 -18.40
CA ARG A 95 -0.18 -41.01 -18.71
C ARG A 95 0.81 -39.84 -18.67
N PRO A 96 2.10 -40.08 -18.33
CA PRO A 96 3.11 -39.03 -18.41
C PRO A 96 3.45 -38.68 -19.86
N ALA A 97 3.81 -37.41 -20.11
CA ALA A 97 4.35 -36.93 -21.38
C ALA A 97 5.89 -36.92 -21.40
N ALA A 98 6.52 -36.68 -20.25
CA ALA A 98 7.98 -36.64 -20.11
C ALA A 98 8.45 -37.22 -18.77
N VAL A 99 9.73 -37.58 -18.68
CA VAL A 99 10.39 -38.01 -17.43
C VAL A 99 11.77 -37.35 -17.31
N ALA A 100 12.06 -36.77 -16.15
CA ALA A 100 13.40 -36.31 -15.77
C ALA A 100 14.15 -37.39 -14.99
N PHE A 101 15.33 -37.77 -15.46
CA PHE A 101 16.27 -38.67 -14.79
C PHE A 101 17.44 -37.88 -14.18
N PRO A 102 17.65 -37.93 -12.85
CA PRO A 102 18.78 -37.26 -12.23
C PRO A 102 20.10 -37.93 -12.65
N VAL A 103 21.13 -37.12 -12.91
CA VAL A 103 22.45 -37.59 -13.32
C VAL A 103 23.56 -36.97 -12.47
N GLY A 104 24.69 -37.67 -12.38
CA GLY A 104 25.91 -37.15 -11.77
C GLY A 104 26.62 -36.12 -12.65
N ALA A 105 27.54 -35.35 -12.06
CA ALA A 105 28.29 -34.29 -12.73
C ALA A 105 29.02 -34.77 -14.01
N GLU A 106 29.60 -35.98 -13.96
CA GLU A 106 30.27 -36.63 -15.09
C GLU A 106 29.31 -36.89 -16.26
N GLY A 107 28.14 -37.49 -15.97
CA GLY A 107 27.12 -37.76 -16.97
C GLY A 107 26.51 -36.49 -17.57
N ALA A 108 26.33 -35.44 -16.77
CA ALA A 108 25.90 -34.14 -17.26
C ALA A 108 26.95 -33.51 -18.20
N CYS A 109 28.24 -33.61 -17.86
CA CYS A 109 29.34 -33.10 -18.70
C CYS A 109 29.49 -33.88 -20.01
N ALA A 110 29.33 -35.20 -19.98
CA ALA A 110 29.36 -36.05 -21.17
C ALA A 110 28.17 -35.77 -22.10
N MET A 111 26.95 -35.84 -21.58
CA MET A 111 25.73 -35.68 -22.38
C MET A 111 25.55 -34.25 -22.91
N SER A 112 26.14 -33.24 -22.24
CA SER A 112 26.22 -31.86 -22.76
C SER A 112 27.12 -31.72 -24.01
N LYS A 113 27.93 -32.73 -24.33
CA LYS A 113 28.70 -32.80 -25.59
C LYS A 113 27.96 -33.61 -26.64
N GLU A 114 27.42 -34.79 -26.28
CA GLU A 114 26.60 -35.61 -27.18
C GLU A 114 25.42 -34.80 -27.80
N LEU A 115 24.76 -33.95 -27.00
CA LEU A 115 23.72 -33.02 -27.49
C LEU A 115 24.25 -31.85 -28.35
N ALA A 116 25.53 -31.52 -28.27
CA ALA A 116 26.15 -30.47 -29.10
C ALA A 116 26.67 -31.03 -30.43
N ASP A 117 27.06 -32.31 -30.44
CA ASP A 117 27.51 -33.04 -31.63
C ASP A 117 26.35 -33.60 -32.49
N GLY A 118 25.10 -33.52 -31.98
CA GLY A 118 23.88 -33.73 -32.77
C GLY A 118 23.19 -35.10 -32.62
N ASP A 119 23.42 -35.84 -31.53
CA ASP A 119 22.70 -37.08 -31.21
C ASP A 119 21.61 -36.81 -30.14
N ASP A 120 20.50 -36.21 -30.57
CA ASP A 120 19.42 -35.67 -29.71
C ASP A 120 18.16 -36.55 -29.62
N ASP A 121 18.17 -37.75 -30.22
CA ASP A 121 17.00 -38.62 -30.44
C ASP A 121 16.23 -39.01 -29.15
N GLY A 122 15.21 -38.20 -28.83
CA GLY A 122 14.30 -38.38 -27.69
C GLY A 122 14.65 -37.56 -26.43
N VAL A 123 15.70 -36.72 -26.46
CA VAL A 123 16.07 -35.83 -25.35
C VAL A 123 15.42 -34.45 -25.54
N LEU A 124 14.72 -33.97 -24.51
CA LEU A 124 14.04 -32.68 -24.51
C LEU A 124 14.89 -31.56 -23.87
N ALA A 125 15.67 -31.90 -22.84
CA ALA A 125 16.57 -30.95 -22.17
C ALA A 125 17.63 -31.64 -21.28
N LEU A 126 18.76 -30.98 -21.10
CA LEU A 126 19.68 -31.20 -19.98
C LEU A 126 19.62 -29.98 -19.05
N CYS A 127 19.15 -30.18 -17.82
CA CYS A 127 18.92 -29.09 -16.87
C CYS A 127 19.86 -29.20 -15.66
N ARG A 128 20.57 -28.12 -15.30
CA ARG A 128 21.15 -27.97 -13.96
C ARG A 128 20.03 -27.68 -12.95
N LEU A 129 20.03 -28.40 -11.84
CA LEU A 129 19.01 -28.29 -10.79
C LEU A 129 19.58 -27.55 -9.57
N ARG A 130 18.73 -26.75 -8.91
CA ARG A 130 18.84 -26.46 -7.49
C ARG A 130 17.56 -26.97 -6.84
N LEU A 131 17.68 -27.81 -5.83
CA LEU A 131 16.57 -28.16 -4.94
C LEU A 131 16.79 -27.46 -3.60
N PRO A 132 15.78 -26.81 -3.01
CA PRO A 132 15.93 -26.09 -1.74
C PRO A 132 16.10 -27.05 -0.56
N ALA A 133 16.91 -26.65 0.42
CA ALA A 133 16.86 -27.24 1.75
C ALA A 133 15.62 -26.75 2.50
N ALA A 134 14.97 -27.62 3.28
CA ALA A 134 13.69 -27.32 3.90
C ALA A 134 13.83 -26.61 5.27
N ALA A 135 13.32 -25.38 5.33
CA ALA A 135 12.84 -24.72 6.55
C ALA A 135 11.42 -24.18 6.24
N PRO A 136 10.50 -24.11 7.22
CA PRO A 136 9.07 -24.29 6.95
C PRO A 136 8.41 -23.13 6.17
N PRO A 137 7.91 -23.36 4.95
CA PRO A 137 7.15 -22.37 4.21
C PRO A 137 5.65 -22.49 4.49
N GLY A 138 5.09 -21.44 5.09
CA GLY A 138 3.65 -21.16 5.06
C GLY A 138 3.35 -20.05 4.05
N ASP A 139 3.78 -20.19 2.79
CA ASP A 139 3.72 -19.11 1.79
C ASP A 139 3.52 -19.62 0.34
N GLN A 140 2.98 -18.76 -0.54
CA GLN A 140 2.67 -19.05 -1.95
C GLN A 140 3.08 -17.91 -2.91
N ARG A 141 4.39 -17.74 -3.12
CA ARG A 141 4.99 -17.24 -4.38
C ARG A 141 6.17 -18.16 -4.72
N ALA A 142 6.27 -18.87 -5.85
CA ALA A 142 5.61 -18.79 -7.16
C ALA A 142 6.13 -17.69 -8.13
N SER A 143 7.46 -17.62 -8.27
CA SER A 143 8.19 -16.83 -9.28
C SER A 143 9.64 -17.36 -9.35
N GLU A 144 10.22 -17.81 -10.47
CA GLU A 144 9.70 -18.01 -11.83
C GLU A 144 10.41 -19.19 -12.54
N LYS A 145 9.71 -19.87 -13.47
CA LYS A 145 10.16 -20.25 -14.84
C LYS A 145 9.23 -21.28 -15.49
N VAL A 146 8.19 -20.82 -16.19
CA VAL A 146 7.55 -21.58 -17.28
C VAL A 146 7.23 -20.65 -18.45
N ALA A 147 8.18 -20.56 -19.38
CA ALA A 147 7.96 -20.42 -20.80
C ALA A 147 9.10 -21.21 -21.45
N SER A 148 8.90 -22.20 -22.33
CA SER A 148 7.71 -22.60 -23.12
C SER A 148 7.48 -24.12 -23.08
N GLY A 149 6.29 -24.66 -23.29
CA GLY A 149 4.97 -24.03 -23.49
C GLY A 149 3.86 -25.03 -23.88
N SER A 150 2.59 -24.64 -23.67
CA SER A 150 1.33 -25.10 -24.31
C SER A 150 1.13 -26.58 -24.73
N GLY A 151 0.04 -27.26 -24.39
CA GLY A 151 -1.21 -26.85 -23.71
C GLY A 151 -2.29 -27.95 -23.80
N ALA A 152 -3.59 -27.71 -23.54
CA ALA A 152 -4.24 -26.40 -23.48
C ALA A 152 -5.51 -26.35 -22.59
N ALA A 153 -5.49 -25.46 -21.60
CA ALA A 153 -6.68 -24.91 -20.94
C ALA A 153 -6.37 -23.53 -20.31
N ALA A 154 -5.16 -23.38 -19.76
CA ALA A 154 -4.61 -22.11 -19.25
C ALA A 154 -3.67 -21.39 -20.24
N ALA A 155 -3.61 -21.84 -21.50
CA ALA A 155 -2.57 -21.47 -22.48
C ALA A 155 -3.02 -20.38 -23.48
N ALA A 156 -3.69 -19.33 -23.00
CA ALA A 156 -4.31 -18.30 -23.86
C ALA A 156 -3.61 -16.92 -23.87
N ALA A 157 -2.58 -16.71 -23.04
CA ALA A 157 -2.12 -15.35 -22.69
C ALA A 157 -0.60 -15.05 -22.79
N VAL A 158 0.24 -15.96 -23.29
CA VAL A 158 1.64 -15.66 -23.69
C VAL A 158 2.01 -16.40 -24.98
N ALA A 159 1.43 -15.94 -26.10
CA ALA A 159 1.81 -16.36 -27.46
C ALA A 159 1.51 -15.29 -28.53
N ALA A 160 0.68 -14.28 -28.21
CA ALA A 160 0.78 -13.00 -28.90
C ALA A 160 2.08 -12.31 -28.48
N ALA A 161 2.87 -11.83 -29.45
CA ALA A 161 3.83 -10.77 -29.17
C ALA A 161 3.07 -9.58 -28.53
N PRO A 162 3.70 -8.80 -27.62
CA PRO A 162 3.09 -7.55 -27.18
C PRO A 162 2.74 -6.74 -28.44
N LYS A 163 1.53 -6.18 -28.48
CA LYS A 163 1.07 -5.40 -29.63
C LYS A 163 2.14 -4.35 -29.97
N PRO A 164 2.35 -4.01 -31.26
CA PRO A 164 3.20 -2.86 -31.58
C PRO A 164 2.66 -1.65 -30.79
N PRO A 165 3.54 -0.84 -30.18
CA PRO A 165 3.11 0.31 -29.39
C PRO A 165 2.23 1.21 -30.27
N PRO A 166 1.18 1.85 -29.69
CA PRO A 166 0.37 2.80 -30.44
C PRO A 166 1.27 3.91 -31.02
N ALA A 167 0.84 4.51 -32.13
CA ALA A 167 1.43 5.76 -32.58
C ALA A 167 1.26 6.80 -31.45
N MET A 168 2.33 7.46 -31.03
CA MET A 168 2.25 8.44 -29.95
C MET A 168 1.33 9.59 -30.37
N PRO A 169 0.36 9.99 -29.52
CA PRO A 169 -0.42 11.20 -29.75
C PRO A 169 0.50 12.43 -29.80
N ILE A 170 0.04 13.51 -30.47
CA ILE A 170 0.73 14.81 -30.44
C ILE A 170 0.75 15.37 -29.02
N ASP A 171 -0.33 15.17 -28.27
CA ASP A 171 -0.50 15.60 -26.88
C ASP A 171 -0.36 14.39 -25.92
N ALA A 172 0.66 13.56 -26.11
CA ALA A 172 0.90 12.39 -25.28
C ALA A 172 1.18 12.77 -23.81
N PRO A 173 0.54 12.14 -22.81
CA PRO A 173 0.78 12.48 -21.42
C PRO A 173 2.16 11.97 -20.97
N VAL A 174 2.83 12.77 -20.14
CA VAL A 174 4.14 12.42 -19.57
C VAL A 174 3.95 11.44 -18.41
N LEU A 175 4.53 10.24 -18.54
CA LEU A 175 4.49 9.18 -17.53
C LEU A 175 5.39 9.49 -16.33
N TRP A 176 6.65 9.89 -16.58
CA TRP A 176 7.62 10.16 -15.52
C TRP A 176 8.78 11.06 -15.96
N PRO A 177 9.22 12.02 -15.11
CA PRO A 177 8.48 12.55 -13.97
C PRO A 177 7.18 13.20 -14.46
N PRO A 178 6.05 13.09 -13.74
CA PRO A 178 4.85 13.80 -14.15
C PRO A 178 5.08 15.33 -14.10
N PRO A 179 4.30 16.13 -14.84
CA PRO A 179 4.27 17.56 -14.62
C PRO A 179 3.89 17.86 -13.15
N PRO A 180 4.39 18.97 -12.57
CA PRO A 180 3.96 19.38 -11.25
C PRO A 180 2.44 19.60 -11.23
N PRO A 181 1.75 19.23 -10.15
CA PRO A 181 0.30 19.35 -10.07
C PRO A 181 -0.13 20.83 -10.21
N PRO A 182 -1.11 21.17 -11.08
CA PRO A 182 -1.51 22.55 -11.26
C PRO A 182 -2.10 23.13 -9.95
N PRO A 183 -1.87 24.43 -9.68
CA PRO A 183 -2.42 25.09 -8.50
C PRO A 183 -3.96 25.09 -8.56
N PRO A 184 -4.64 24.95 -7.41
CA PRO A 184 -6.09 24.89 -7.34
C PRO A 184 -6.72 26.25 -7.74
N PRO A 185 -7.75 26.26 -8.61
CA PRO A 185 -8.30 27.50 -9.20
C PRO A 185 -8.94 28.45 -8.18
N SER A 186 -9.29 27.93 -7.00
CA SER A 186 -10.01 28.60 -5.91
C SER A 186 -9.13 28.79 -4.65
N GLY A 187 -7.81 28.93 -4.81
CA GLY A 187 -6.88 29.12 -3.68
C GLY A 187 -6.83 27.92 -2.71
N GLY A 188 -7.24 26.74 -3.19
CA GLY A 188 -7.35 25.50 -2.41
C GLY A 188 -8.74 25.25 -1.83
N ALA A 189 -9.68 26.19 -1.81
CA ALA A 189 -11.02 25.91 -1.31
C ALA A 189 -11.78 24.92 -2.21
N VAL A 190 -12.22 23.78 -1.66
CA VAL A 190 -13.09 22.83 -2.39
C VAL A 190 -14.43 23.50 -2.72
N ARG A 191 -14.90 23.38 -3.97
CA ARG A 191 -16.16 24.00 -4.41
C ARG A 191 -17.34 23.48 -3.60
N ARG A 192 -18.28 24.37 -3.27
CA ARG A 192 -19.50 24.07 -2.52
C ARG A 192 -20.70 24.20 -3.46
N VAL A 193 -21.59 23.22 -3.44
CA VAL A 193 -22.80 23.15 -4.29
C VAL A 193 -23.95 22.64 -3.42
N ARG A 194 -25.19 23.05 -3.69
CA ARG A 194 -26.35 22.49 -3.00
C ARG A 194 -26.54 21.02 -3.35
N CYS A 195 -26.95 20.18 -2.40
CA CYS A 195 -27.23 18.77 -2.63
C CYS A 195 -28.29 18.62 -3.74
N PRO A 196 -28.01 17.90 -4.84
CA PRO A 196 -28.99 17.63 -5.88
C PRO A 196 -30.08 16.69 -5.39
N SER A 197 -31.26 16.80 -5.97
CA SER A 197 -32.42 15.95 -5.67
C SER A 197 -32.59 14.76 -6.61
N THR A 198 -31.73 14.61 -7.64
CA THR A 198 -31.82 13.55 -8.65
C THR A 198 -30.45 12.92 -8.92
N PRO A 199 -30.40 11.62 -9.29
CA PRO A 199 -29.14 10.97 -9.67
C PRO A 199 -28.48 11.58 -10.90
N ALA A 200 -29.27 12.09 -11.86
CA ALA A 200 -28.76 12.73 -13.08
C ALA A 200 -27.99 14.03 -12.77
N ALA A 201 -28.54 14.91 -11.93
CA ALA A 201 -27.86 16.13 -11.52
C ALA A 201 -26.64 15.84 -10.61
N PHE A 202 -26.69 14.78 -9.81
CA PHE A 202 -25.51 14.31 -9.07
C PHE A 202 -24.39 13.84 -10.00
N ALA A 203 -24.72 12.99 -10.98
CA ALA A 203 -23.78 12.51 -12.00
C ALA A 203 -23.14 13.66 -12.79
N GLU A 204 -23.93 14.64 -13.24
CA GLU A 204 -23.44 15.84 -13.92
C GLU A 204 -22.44 16.64 -13.05
N ILE A 205 -22.75 16.81 -11.76
CA ILE A 205 -21.86 17.51 -10.82
C ILE A 205 -20.55 16.73 -10.61
N ILE A 206 -20.60 15.40 -10.45
CA ILE A 206 -19.40 14.60 -10.15
C ILE A 206 -18.57 14.23 -11.39
N ALA A 207 -19.12 14.30 -12.61
CA ALA A 207 -18.45 13.94 -13.88
C ALA A 207 -17.10 14.65 -14.11
N SER A 208 -16.87 15.78 -13.43
CA SER A 208 -15.56 16.44 -13.37
C SER A 208 -14.42 15.63 -12.72
N MET A 209 -14.72 14.53 -12.00
CA MET A 209 -13.76 13.75 -11.18
C MET A 209 -12.95 14.62 -10.19
N GLU A 210 -13.61 15.65 -9.67
CA GLU A 210 -13.06 16.69 -8.79
C GLU A 210 -13.85 16.74 -7.47
N PRO A 211 -13.22 16.99 -6.31
CA PRO A 211 -13.92 17.05 -5.03
C PRO A 211 -14.99 18.15 -4.97
N VAL A 212 -16.11 17.83 -4.32
CA VAL A 212 -17.27 18.75 -4.15
C VAL A 212 -17.83 18.61 -2.74
N VAL A 213 -18.04 19.73 -2.05
CA VAL A 213 -18.89 19.74 -0.84
C VAL A 213 -20.33 20.00 -1.25
N PHE A 214 -21.20 19.06 -0.93
CA PHE A 214 -22.65 19.24 -0.96
C PHE A 214 -23.13 19.86 0.34
N THR A 215 -23.86 20.98 0.25
CA THR A 215 -24.58 21.62 1.37
C THR A 215 -26.07 21.26 1.31
N ASP A 216 -26.83 21.54 2.37
CA ASP A 216 -28.26 21.20 2.49
C ASP A 216 -28.51 19.69 2.25
N VAL A 217 -27.57 18.83 2.65
CA VAL A 217 -27.72 17.38 2.48
C VAL A 217 -28.84 16.93 3.42
N PRO A 218 -29.94 16.34 2.91
CA PRO A 218 -31.09 16.03 3.75
C PRO A 218 -30.78 14.80 4.59
N MET A 219 -30.18 14.99 5.78
CA MET A 219 -29.71 13.91 6.65
C MET A 219 -30.83 13.18 7.40
N GLY A 220 -32.11 13.55 7.25
CA GLY A 220 -33.18 13.10 8.15
C GLY A 220 -33.14 13.87 9.46
N THR A 221 -33.49 13.23 10.57
CA THR A 221 -33.40 13.79 11.93
C THR A 221 -32.05 13.53 12.60
N ALA A 222 -31.18 12.70 12.00
CA ALA A 222 -29.89 12.29 12.56
C ALA A 222 -28.98 13.43 13.05
N THR A 223 -28.97 14.59 12.37
CA THR A 223 -28.18 15.79 12.77
C THR A 223 -28.67 16.46 14.05
N GLU A 224 -29.89 16.15 14.50
CA GLU A 224 -30.48 16.64 15.75
C GLU A 224 -30.51 15.51 16.82
N GLU A 225 -30.80 14.28 16.40
CA GLU A 225 -30.95 13.12 17.30
C GLU A 225 -29.62 12.56 17.83
N TRP A 226 -28.52 12.62 17.07
CA TRP A 226 -27.25 11.93 17.41
C TRP A 226 -26.42 12.67 18.49
N THR A 227 -27.06 13.05 19.59
CA THR A 227 -26.42 13.53 20.81
C THR A 227 -25.63 12.41 21.51
N VAL A 228 -24.67 12.78 22.37
CA VAL A 228 -23.89 11.82 23.17
C VAL A 228 -24.81 10.87 23.95
N ASP A 229 -25.82 11.41 24.61
CA ASP A 229 -26.77 10.68 25.46
C ASP A 229 -27.63 9.71 24.63
N ALA A 230 -28.13 10.15 23.47
CA ALA A 230 -28.91 9.31 22.56
C ALA A 230 -28.07 8.19 21.93
N LEU A 231 -26.82 8.48 21.54
CA LEU A 231 -25.89 7.48 21.01
C LEU A 231 -25.52 6.42 22.07
N MET A 232 -25.28 6.83 23.32
CA MET A 232 -25.06 5.94 24.46
C MET A 232 -26.29 5.09 24.82
N LYS A 233 -27.50 5.54 24.45
CA LYS A 233 -28.78 4.84 24.70
C LYS A 233 -29.38 4.18 23.44
N SER A 234 -28.66 4.18 22.32
CA SER A 234 -29.12 3.56 21.07
C SER A 234 -29.31 2.05 21.20
N ALA A 235 -30.03 1.43 20.26
CA ALA A 235 -30.24 -0.02 20.27
C ALA A 235 -28.91 -0.81 20.16
N GLU A 236 -27.89 -0.19 19.56
CA GLU A 236 -26.55 -0.71 19.38
C GLU A 236 -25.56 -0.29 20.48
N SER A 237 -26.01 0.38 21.54
CA SER A 237 -25.20 0.79 22.71
C SER A 237 -24.27 -0.32 23.24
N GLU A 238 -24.80 -1.53 23.42
CA GLU A 238 -24.05 -2.71 23.90
C GLU A 238 -23.26 -3.44 22.79
N ARG A 239 -23.33 -3.00 21.53
CA ARG A 239 -22.62 -3.62 20.40
C ARG A 239 -21.10 -3.50 20.62
N ILE A 240 -20.41 -4.64 20.56
CA ILE A 240 -18.95 -4.65 20.60
C ILE A 240 -18.38 -4.13 19.27
N VAL A 241 -17.58 -3.08 19.35
CA VAL A 241 -16.91 -2.41 18.24
C VAL A 241 -15.40 -2.50 18.42
N ASP A 242 -14.64 -2.50 17.31
CA ASP A 242 -13.17 -2.51 17.32
C ASP A 242 -12.65 -1.08 17.11
N VAL A 243 -11.91 -0.56 18.09
CA VAL A 243 -11.58 0.85 18.24
C VAL A 243 -10.07 1.03 18.25
N HIS A 244 -9.63 2.06 17.54
CA HIS A 244 -8.25 2.52 17.52
C HIS A 244 -8.08 3.49 18.69
N VAL A 245 -7.43 3.02 19.75
CA VAL A 245 -7.05 3.87 20.90
C VAL A 245 -5.63 4.35 20.65
N CYS A 246 -5.47 5.65 20.48
CA CYS A 246 -4.17 6.30 20.34
C CYS A 246 -3.78 6.90 21.70
N PRO A 247 -2.52 6.78 22.13
CA PRO A 247 -2.06 7.46 23.34
C PRO A 247 -2.25 8.99 23.18
N PRO A 248 -2.20 9.75 24.29
CA PRO A 248 -1.88 11.18 24.18
C PRO A 248 -0.58 11.34 23.39
N ARG A 249 -0.38 12.50 22.79
CA ARG A 249 0.93 12.82 22.23
C ARG A 249 1.95 12.93 23.35
N ASP A 250 3.13 12.33 23.15
CA ASP A 250 4.28 12.57 24.03
C ASP A 250 4.61 14.08 23.97
N ARG A 251 4.54 14.76 25.11
CA ARG A 251 5.14 16.09 25.23
C ARG A 251 6.65 15.91 25.23
N ASP A 252 7.30 16.40 24.20
CA ASP A 252 8.77 16.47 24.13
C ASP A 252 9.30 17.23 25.37
N GLY A 253 10.45 16.79 25.88
CA GLY A 253 10.75 16.83 27.32
C GLY A 253 10.87 18.21 27.98
N ASP A 254 10.74 18.16 29.31
CA ASP A 254 11.32 19.09 30.30
C ASP A 254 10.89 20.58 30.26
N GLY A 255 10.00 20.97 29.33
CA GLY A 255 9.46 22.32 29.25
C GLY A 255 8.39 22.64 30.31
N GLU A 256 8.75 23.38 31.36
CA GLU A 256 7.81 23.95 32.34
C GLU A 256 7.05 25.16 31.74
N GLY A 257 6.19 24.86 30.75
CA GLY A 257 5.38 25.85 30.02
C GLY A 257 4.21 26.38 30.85
N THR A 258 4.08 27.70 30.93
CA THR A 258 2.99 28.39 31.65
C THR A 258 1.63 28.14 31.02
N THR A 259 0.62 27.89 31.87
CA THR A 259 -0.76 27.62 31.45
C THR A 259 -1.51 28.90 31.06
N ASP A 260 -1.69 29.16 29.75
CA ASP A 260 -2.76 30.04 29.24
C ASP A 260 -3.16 29.79 27.76
N ASP A 261 -2.31 29.14 26.93
CA ASP A 261 -2.59 28.87 25.51
C ASP A 261 -3.61 27.72 25.28
N ALA A 262 -4.88 27.99 25.57
CA ALA A 262 -5.98 27.02 25.47
C ALA A 262 -6.45 26.68 24.04
N GLU A 263 -5.78 27.18 22.98
CA GLU A 263 -6.25 27.07 21.59
C GLU A 263 -5.56 25.97 20.76
N HIS A 264 -4.43 25.41 21.21
CA HIS A 264 -3.74 24.29 20.53
C HIS A 264 -3.96 22.97 21.29
N GLU A 265 -5.11 22.32 21.07
CA GLU A 265 -5.34 20.96 21.57
C GLU A 265 -4.42 19.96 20.85
N ASP A 266 -3.69 19.14 21.62
CA ASP A 266 -2.68 18.19 21.11
C ASP A 266 -3.26 17.25 20.03
N VAL A 267 -2.88 17.49 18.77
CA VAL A 267 -3.35 16.70 17.62
C VAL A 267 -2.73 15.31 17.65
N VAL A 268 -3.58 14.29 17.79
CA VAL A 268 -3.19 12.88 17.75
C VAL A 268 -3.54 12.28 16.39
N VAL A 269 -2.52 11.86 15.66
CA VAL A 269 -2.68 11.21 14.34
C VAL A 269 -2.94 9.73 14.52
N VAL A 270 -4.19 9.31 14.29
CA VAL A 270 -4.54 7.92 14.00
C VAL A 270 -3.93 7.58 12.64
N ASP A 271 -3.04 6.59 12.61
CA ASP A 271 -2.47 6.01 11.39
C ASP A 271 -2.92 4.55 11.32
N LEU A 272 -3.74 4.17 10.34
CA LEU A 272 -4.10 2.77 10.15
C LEU A 272 -2.95 2.04 9.48
N ALA A 273 -2.03 1.57 10.31
CA ALA A 273 -0.81 0.88 9.92
C ALA A 273 -1.07 -0.41 9.11
N GLY A 274 -1.26 -0.24 7.80
CA GLY A 274 -1.15 -1.27 6.76
C GLY A 274 0.05 -1.05 5.82
N HIS A 275 0.56 0.18 5.74
CA HIS A 275 1.57 0.57 4.75
C HIS A 275 2.63 1.54 5.32
N ARG A 276 3.19 1.20 6.49
CA ARG A 276 4.43 1.80 6.98
C ARG A 276 5.60 0.90 6.60
N ALA A 277 6.77 1.50 6.35
CA ALA A 277 8.01 0.78 6.06
C ALA A 277 8.25 -0.36 7.08
N PRO A 278 8.71 -1.56 6.64
CA PRO A 278 8.84 -2.74 7.49
C PRO A 278 9.54 -2.47 8.83
N GLY A 279 8.94 -2.96 9.92
CA GLY A 279 9.44 -2.76 11.28
C GLY A 279 8.92 -1.50 12.00
N THR A 280 8.25 -0.56 11.32
CA THR A 280 7.72 0.64 11.97
C THR A 280 6.60 0.29 12.96
N ARG A 281 6.80 0.56 14.26
CA ARG A 281 5.81 0.32 15.32
C ARG A 281 4.52 1.13 15.08
N ARG A 282 3.37 0.56 15.43
CA ARG A 282 2.07 1.25 15.44
C ARG A 282 2.02 2.28 16.57
N ASN A 283 1.48 3.47 16.31
CA ASN A 283 1.25 4.52 17.31
C ASN A 283 -0.17 4.45 17.93
N PHE A 284 -0.84 3.30 17.81
CA PHE A 284 -2.19 3.06 18.33
C PHE A 284 -2.36 1.59 18.72
N GLN A 285 -3.42 1.27 19.46
CA GLN A 285 -3.80 -0.09 19.81
C GLN A 285 -5.24 -0.37 19.40
N PHE A 286 -5.49 -1.56 18.84
CA PHE A 286 -6.84 -2.08 18.66
C PHE A 286 -7.41 -2.52 20.01
N ARG A 287 -8.67 -2.14 20.27
CA ARG A 287 -9.41 -2.42 21.51
C ARG A 287 -10.88 -2.67 21.20
N LYS A 288 -11.39 -3.78 21.71
CA LYS A 288 -12.83 -4.07 21.69
C LYS A 288 -13.48 -3.45 22.91
N MET A 289 -14.52 -2.65 22.68
CA MET A 289 -15.33 -2.00 23.70
C MET A 289 -16.79 -1.93 23.23
N ARG A 290 -17.72 -1.58 24.13
CA ARG A 290 -19.11 -1.33 23.75
C ARG A 290 -19.23 -0.01 22.99
N PHE A 291 -20.22 0.12 22.10
CA PHE A 291 -20.46 1.36 21.36
C PHE A 291 -20.75 2.55 22.31
N ALA A 292 -21.52 2.33 23.38
CA ALA A 292 -21.76 3.35 24.40
C ALA A 292 -20.48 3.76 25.16
N GLU A 293 -19.58 2.81 25.42
CA GLU A 293 -18.27 3.09 26.05
C GLU A 293 -17.37 3.90 25.10
N LEU A 294 -17.35 3.56 23.81
CA LEU A 294 -16.68 4.37 22.80
C LEU A 294 -17.23 5.79 22.78
N VAL A 295 -18.55 5.98 22.83
CA VAL A 295 -19.18 7.31 22.78
C VAL A 295 -18.87 8.12 24.04
N GLU A 296 -19.00 7.52 25.23
CA GLU A 296 -18.63 8.15 26.52
C GLU A 296 -17.18 8.65 26.50
N ARG A 297 -16.25 7.76 26.15
CA ARG A 297 -14.81 8.02 26.09
C ARG A 297 -14.43 9.01 24.99
N ALA A 298 -14.97 8.86 23.78
CA ALA A 298 -14.66 9.74 22.65
C ALA A 298 -15.16 11.17 22.88
N ALA A 299 -16.26 11.33 23.62
CA ALA A 299 -16.82 12.62 24.04
C ALA A 299 -16.11 13.24 25.26
N GLY A 300 -15.14 12.56 25.88
CA GLY A 300 -14.53 13.05 27.12
C GLY A 300 -15.52 13.22 28.28
N VAL A 301 -16.66 12.52 28.25
CA VAL A 301 -17.56 12.42 29.41
C VAL A 301 -16.79 11.71 30.54
N ALA A 302 -17.10 12.06 31.79
CA ALA A 302 -16.41 11.53 32.97
C ALA A 302 -16.67 10.02 33.14
N SER A 303 -15.90 9.21 32.41
CA SER A 303 -16.03 7.76 32.41
C SER A 303 -15.76 7.18 33.79
N SER A 304 -16.60 6.21 34.17
CA SER A 304 -16.38 5.38 35.36
C SER A 304 -15.18 4.42 35.22
N SER A 305 -14.65 4.26 34.00
CA SER A 305 -13.55 3.35 33.69
C SER A 305 -12.22 4.10 33.54
N PRO A 306 -11.08 3.50 33.94
CA PRO A 306 -9.77 4.10 33.72
C PRO A 306 -9.42 4.23 32.23
N PRO A 307 -8.39 5.01 31.88
CA PRO A 307 -7.79 5.00 30.55
C PRO A 307 -7.31 3.60 30.13
N VAL A 308 -7.34 3.33 28.83
CA VAL A 308 -7.02 2.03 28.23
C VAL A 308 -5.53 1.89 27.91
N ILE A 309 -4.84 3.03 27.78
CA ILE A 309 -3.41 3.23 27.59
C ILE A 309 -2.91 4.30 28.58
N ALA A 310 -3.45 5.53 28.51
CA ALA A 310 -3.00 6.67 29.32
C ALA A 310 -4.02 7.83 29.33
N PRO A 311 -4.02 8.72 30.34
CA PRO A 311 -4.85 9.94 30.35
C PRO A 311 -4.62 10.80 29.09
N GLY A 312 -5.67 11.35 28.51
CA GLY A 312 -5.58 12.15 27.26
C GLY A 312 -5.57 11.32 25.97
N GLU A 313 -5.72 10.00 26.04
CA GLU A 313 -5.87 9.14 24.86
C GLU A 313 -7.08 9.52 23.98
N LYS A 314 -6.93 9.25 22.67
CA LYS A 314 -7.91 9.61 21.64
C LYS A 314 -8.46 8.36 20.95
N TYR A 315 -9.75 8.38 20.61
CA TYR A 315 -10.47 7.21 20.11
C TYR A 315 -10.95 7.41 18.68
N TYR A 316 -10.84 6.36 17.86
CA TYR A 316 -11.39 6.34 16.50
C TYR A 316 -12.01 4.99 16.13
N LEU A 317 -13.20 5.02 15.53
CA LEU A 317 -13.90 3.88 14.95
C LEU A 317 -14.06 4.08 13.44
N ARG A 318 -13.68 3.05 12.67
CA ARG A 318 -14.18 2.77 11.32
C ARG A 318 -15.01 1.50 11.43
N SER A 319 -16.33 1.54 11.18
CA SER A 319 -17.13 0.32 11.23
C SER A 319 -16.68 -0.71 10.19
N VAL A 320 -16.63 -1.98 10.59
CA VAL A 320 -16.47 -3.14 9.71
C VAL A 320 -17.80 -3.90 9.60
N ALA A 321 -17.89 -4.85 8.67
CA ALA A 321 -19.06 -5.73 8.56
C ALA A 321 -19.31 -6.54 9.85
N THR A 322 -20.57 -6.90 10.11
CA THR A 322 -21.00 -7.82 11.17
C THR A 322 -20.28 -9.16 11.10
N THR A 323 -20.15 -9.69 9.88
CA THR A 323 -19.82 -11.08 9.60
C THR A 323 -18.64 -11.15 8.63
N ALA A 324 -17.59 -11.87 9.01
CA ALA A 324 -16.35 -12.00 8.25
C ALA A 324 -15.76 -10.64 7.76
N PRO A 325 -15.38 -9.71 8.67
CA PRO A 325 -14.98 -8.34 8.34
C PRO A 325 -13.72 -8.17 7.49
N THR A 326 -13.01 -9.26 7.15
CA THR A 326 -11.88 -9.29 6.20
C THR A 326 -12.29 -9.75 4.80
N LYS A 327 -13.55 -10.15 4.60
CA LYS A 327 -14.11 -10.65 3.32
C LYS A 327 -15.39 -9.93 2.91
N THR A 328 -16.17 -9.44 3.87
CA THR A 328 -17.44 -8.75 3.65
C THR A 328 -17.25 -7.24 3.77
N ALA A 329 -17.69 -6.50 2.77
CA ALA A 329 -17.70 -5.04 2.79
C ALA A 329 -18.66 -4.51 3.86
N ALA A 330 -18.36 -3.37 4.48
CA ALA A 330 -19.19 -2.81 5.55
C ALA A 330 -20.54 -2.30 5.01
N HIS A 331 -21.61 -2.51 5.77
CA HIS A 331 -22.95 -2.01 5.44
C HIS A 331 -23.57 -1.37 6.70
N PHE A 332 -23.59 -0.04 6.74
CA PHE A 332 -24.01 0.73 7.91
C PHE A 332 -25.47 0.45 8.35
N PRO A 333 -26.47 0.38 7.45
CA PRO A 333 -27.86 0.08 7.84
C PRO A 333 -28.06 -1.29 8.50
N GLU A 334 -27.27 -2.31 8.17
CA GLU A 334 -27.30 -3.63 8.84
C GLU A 334 -26.56 -3.58 10.18
N ALA A 335 -25.46 -2.83 10.26
CA ALA A 335 -24.66 -2.74 11.47
C ALA A 335 -25.27 -1.83 12.55
N TYR A 336 -26.02 -0.80 12.15
CA TYR A 336 -26.60 0.23 13.03
C TYR A 336 -28.01 0.64 12.56
N PRO A 337 -28.99 -0.28 12.51
CA PRO A 337 -30.33 0.00 12.02
C PRO A 337 -31.07 1.13 12.75
N SER A 338 -30.85 1.32 14.06
CA SER A 338 -31.50 2.41 14.82
C SER A 338 -30.93 3.78 14.43
N LEU A 339 -29.61 3.90 14.28
CA LEU A 339 -29.01 5.13 13.76
C LEU A 339 -29.42 5.37 12.30
N ALA A 340 -29.43 4.32 11.47
CA ALA A 340 -29.82 4.41 10.07
C ALA A 340 -31.29 4.83 9.87
N ALA A 341 -32.21 4.46 10.77
CA ALA A 341 -33.61 4.86 10.70
C ALA A 341 -33.83 6.38 10.86
N SER A 342 -32.97 7.07 11.63
CA SER A 342 -32.99 8.54 11.74
C SER A 342 -32.40 9.25 10.51
N MET A 343 -31.69 8.53 9.63
CA MET A 343 -31.11 9.07 8.41
C MET A 343 -32.06 8.94 7.22
N ARG A 344 -32.19 10.00 6.42
CA ARG A 344 -33.00 9.92 5.19
C ARG A 344 -32.34 8.97 4.17
N PRO A 345 -33.07 7.95 3.67
CA PRO A 345 -32.58 7.10 2.58
C PRO A 345 -32.42 7.85 1.25
N GLY A 346 -31.56 7.32 0.37
CA GLY A 346 -31.42 7.80 -1.01
C GLY A 346 -30.43 8.96 -1.21
N VAL A 347 -29.72 9.41 -0.18
CA VAL A 347 -28.64 10.41 -0.31
C VAL A 347 -27.32 9.87 0.24
N VAL A 348 -27.24 9.62 1.54
CA VAL A 348 -26.07 8.95 2.14
C VAL A 348 -26.30 7.44 2.22
N LEU A 349 -27.51 7.03 2.60
CA LEU A 349 -27.86 5.62 2.74
C LEU A 349 -28.36 5.01 1.42
N PRO A 350 -28.14 3.69 1.23
CA PRO A 350 -28.90 2.88 0.28
C PRO A 350 -30.42 3.02 0.45
N ASP A 351 -31.16 2.57 -0.56
CA ASP A 351 -32.58 2.86 -0.81
C ASP A 351 -33.54 2.73 0.39
N GLY A 352 -34.52 3.63 0.41
CA GLY A 352 -35.76 3.50 1.20
C GLY A 352 -36.95 4.30 0.65
N THR A 353 -36.78 5.02 -0.46
CA THR A 353 -37.76 5.97 -1.04
C THR A 353 -38.29 5.56 -2.42
N GLY A 354 -37.94 4.39 -2.93
CA GLY A 354 -38.36 3.90 -4.26
C GLY A 354 -37.50 4.41 -5.43
N ASP A 355 -37.16 5.70 -5.45
CA ASP A 355 -36.42 6.36 -6.56
C ASP A 355 -34.92 6.00 -6.64
N GLY A 356 -34.40 5.19 -5.71
CA GLY A 356 -32.98 4.90 -5.58
C GLY A 356 -32.18 5.99 -4.84
N PRO A 357 -30.85 5.86 -4.79
CA PRO A 357 -29.94 6.87 -4.28
C PRO A 357 -29.42 7.81 -5.38
N ILE A 358 -29.00 9.03 -4.99
CA ILE A 358 -28.38 9.98 -5.94
C ILE A 358 -27.04 9.48 -6.51
N TRP A 359 -26.32 8.62 -5.79
CA TRP A 359 -25.09 7.98 -6.26
C TRP A 359 -25.39 6.65 -6.98
N PRO A 360 -24.47 6.12 -7.81
CA PRO A 360 -24.76 5.01 -8.73
C PRO A 360 -25.05 3.67 -8.02
N LYS A 361 -26.32 3.37 -7.73
CA LYS A 361 -26.78 2.18 -6.96
C LYS A 361 -26.12 0.86 -7.40
N GLY A 362 -26.10 0.59 -8.70
CA GLY A 362 -25.53 -0.64 -9.28
C GLY A 362 -24.01 -0.80 -9.11
N ARG A 363 -23.32 0.24 -8.61
CA ARG A 363 -21.88 0.24 -8.30
C ARG A 363 -21.59 0.32 -6.80
N TYR A 364 -22.61 0.22 -5.92
CA TYR A 364 -22.44 0.21 -4.45
C TYR A 364 -21.34 -0.76 -4.00
N HIS A 365 -20.50 -0.32 -3.08
CA HIS A 365 -19.46 -1.14 -2.45
C HIS A 365 -19.66 -1.29 -0.95
N SER A 366 -19.67 -0.17 -0.21
CA SER A 366 -19.83 -0.20 1.25
C SER A 366 -20.39 1.10 1.81
N SER A 367 -20.87 1.04 3.05
CA SER A 367 -21.26 2.19 3.87
C SER A 367 -20.71 2.01 5.29
N VAL A 368 -20.08 3.05 5.82
CA VAL A 368 -19.20 2.99 6.99
C VAL A 368 -19.54 4.14 7.96
N LEU A 369 -19.78 3.79 9.22
CA LEU A 369 -19.80 4.74 10.34
C LEU A 369 -18.35 5.09 10.73
N ARG A 370 -18.10 6.39 10.88
CA ARG A 370 -16.87 6.98 11.41
C ARG A 370 -17.20 7.71 12.72
N VAL A 371 -16.57 7.34 13.81
CA VAL A 371 -16.66 8.08 15.10
C VAL A 371 -15.24 8.45 15.51
N SER A 372 -15.01 9.70 15.91
CA SER A 372 -13.72 10.12 16.47
C SER A 372 -13.88 11.06 17.65
N SER A 373 -12.90 11.02 18.55
CA SER A 373 -12.59 12.12 19.47
C SER A 373 -12.31 13.44 18.71
N PRO A 374 -12.35 14.59 19.41
CA PRO A 374 -11.77 15.85 18.93
C PRO A 374 -10.24 15.79 18.93
N ALA A 375 -9.61 16.73 18.22
CA ALA A 375 -8.15 16.79 17.97
C ALA A 375 -7.56 15.46 17.44
N THR A 376 -8.35 14.75 16.62
CA THR A 376 -7.98 13.44 16.07
C THR A 376 -7.82 13.55 14.56
N ALA A 377 -6.61 13.31 14.06
CA ALA A 377 -6.29 13.28 12.64
C ALA A 377 -6.27 11.85 12.09
N LEU A 378 -6.60 11.67 10.81
CA LEU A 378 -6.31 10.47 10.03
C LEU A 378 -5.19 10.80 9.03
N TRP A 379 -4.13 10.00 9.05
CA TRP A 379 -3.03 10.03 8.08
C TRP A 379 -3.53 10.06 6.62
N THR A 380 -2.72 10.63 5.73
CA THR A 380 -3.09 10.84 4.33
C THR A 380 -3.12 9.53 3.54
N HIS A 381 -4.28 9.15 3.01
CA HIS A 381 -4.49 7.93 2.22
C HIS A 381 -5.39 8.18 1.00
N TYR A 382 -5.45 7.24 0.05
CA TYR A 382 -6.47 7.22 -0.99
C TYR A 382 -7.28 5.91 -0.93
N ASP A 383 -8.49 5.94 -1.47
CA ASP A 383 -9.32 4.78 -1.74
C ASP A 383 -9.41 4.55 -3.26
N THR A 384 -9.61 3.31 -3.71
CA THR A 384 -9.79 2.98 -5.14
C THR A 384 -11.23 3.22 -5.62
N HIS A 385 -12.12 3.55 -4.69
CA HIS A 385 -13.55 3.76 -4.89
C HIS A 385 -13.90 5.25 -4.81
N ASP A 386 -14.94 5.67 -5.52
CA ASP A 386 -15.59 6.94 -5.27
C ASP A 386 -16.24 6.92 -3.88
N ASN A 387 -16.25 8.06 -3.18
CA ASN A 387 -16.68 8.17 -1.79
C ASN A 387 -17.52 9.43 -1.56
N LEU A 388 -18.63 9.33 -0.83
CA LEU A 388 -19.39 10.47 -0.29
C LEU A 388 -19.34 10.43 1.24
N LEU A 389 -18.53 11.31 1.85
CA LEU A 389 -18.32 11.45 3.29
C LEU A 389 -19.29 12.49 3.86
N ALA A 390 -20.35 12.03 4.52
CA ALA A 390 -21.38 12.87 5.13
C ALA A 390 -21.13 13.11 6.62
N GLN A 391 -21.03 14.37 7.02
CA GLN A 391 -20.80 14.80 8.40
C GLN A 391 -22.15 14.99 9.12
N VAL A 392 -22.33 14.30 10.26
CA VAL A 392 -23.61 14.27 10.99
C VAL A 392 -23.51 14.97 12.35
N VAL A 393 -22.40 14.81 13.07
CA VAL A 393 -22.19 15.36 14.42
C VAL A 393 -20.80 15.98 14.52
N GLY A 394 -20.66 17.18 15.07
CA GLY A 394 -19.40 17.92 15.09
C GLY A 394 -18.90 18.29 13.68
N SER A 395 -17.65 18.71 13.55
CA SER A 395 -17.06 19.16 12.28
C SER A 395 -15.73 18.49 11.95
N LYS A 396 -15.35 18.51 10.68
CA LYS A 396 -14.06 18.01 10.18
C LYS A 396 -13.46 18.94 9.12
N THR A 397 -12.13 18.98 9.04
CA THR A 397 -11.40 19.43 7.85
C THR A 397 -10.93 18.21 7.08
N VAL A 398 -11.11 18.22 5.76
CA VAL A 398 -10.49 17.26 4.86
C VAL A 398 -9.53 18.02 3.95
N THR A 399 -8.25 17.66 3.98
CA THR A 399 -7.22 18.20 3.08
C THR A 399 -6.91 17.12 2.04
N LEU A 400 -7.03 17.45 0.76
CA LEU A 400 -6.94 16.52 -0.35
C LEU A 400 -5.83 16.88 -1.34
N TRP A 401 -5.29 15.89 -2.03
CA TRP A 401 -4.39 16.07 -3.17
C TRP A 401 -4.88 15.23 -4.36
N PRO A 402 -4.77 15.73 -5.61
CA PRO A 402 -5.21 15.01 -6.80
C PRO A 402 -4.36 13.74 -7.03
N PRO A 403 -4.86 12.74 -7.77
CA PRO A 403 -4.16 11.47 -7.98
C PRO A 403 -2.73 11.62 -8.54
N HIS A 404 -2.51 12.58 -9.43
CA HIS A 404 -1.20 12.87 -10.03
C HIS A 404 -0.18 13.50 -9.03
N ALA A 405 -0.57 13.71 -7.77
CA ALA A 405 0.37 14.03 -6.70
C ALA A 405 1.17 12.80 -6.20
N GLU A 406 0.73 11.57 -6.47
CA GLU A 406 1.31 10.31 -5.95
C GLU A 406 2.86 10.31 -5.92
N PRO A 407 3.58 10.65 -7.01
CA PRO A 407 5.06 10.60 -7.07
C PRO A 407 5.80 11.52 -6.09
N PHE A 408 5.07 12.49 -5.52
CA PHE A 408 5.53 13.48 -4.57
C PHE A 408 5.05 13.20 -3.13
N MET A 409 4.08 12.29 -2.97
CA MET A 409 3.44 11.95 -1.69
C MET A 409 4.12 10.80 -0.93
N TYR A 410 5.26 10.30 -1.39
CA TYR A 410 6.06 9.23 -0.72
C TYR A 410 5.24 7.99 -0.36
N VAL A 411 4.38 7.56 -1.28
CA VAL A 411 3.35 6.55 -1.05
C VAL A 411 3.96 5.16 -0.83
N GLU A 412 3.28 4.38 -0.01
CA GLU A 412 3.49 2.96 0.20
C GLU A 412 2.06 2.35 0.28
N GLY A 413 1.74 1.36 -0.58
CA GLY A 413 0.37 0.86 -0.75
C GLY A 413 -0.64 1.99 -1.01
N SER A 414 -1.69 2.10 -0.19
CA SER A 414 -2.69 3.17 -0.27
C SER A 414 -2.41 4.39 0.62
N SER A 415 -1.24 4.47 1.29
CA SER A 415 -0.91 5.51 2.28
C SER A 415 0.28 6.38 1.87
N SER A 416 0.17 7.69 2.07
CA SER A 416 1.32 8.58 2.08
C SER A 416 2.07 8.48 3.40
N ARG A 417 3.40 8.57 3.35
CA ARG A 417 4.26 8.63 4.55
C ARG A 417 4.55 10.06 5.01
N VAL A 418 4.05 11.06 4.29
CA VAL A 418 4.24 12.47 4.63
C VAL A 418 3.40 12.81 5.86
N ASP A 419 4.06 13.18 6.95
CA ASP A 419 3.43 13.84 8.10
C ASP A 419 3.05 15.27 7.66
N VAL A 420 1.83 15.41 7.12
CA VAL A 420 1.33 16.68 6.60
C VAL A 420 1.05 17.70 7.71
N ASP A 421 0.83 17.22 8.94
CA ASP A 421 0.62 18.07 10.10
C ASP A 421 1.92 18.76 10.53
N ALA A 422 3.08 18.07 10.42
CA ALA A 422 4.40 18.62 10.77
C ALA A 422 4.70 19.99 10.16
N PHE A 423 4.27 20.22 8.92
CA PHE A 423 4.45 21.49 8.21
C PHE A 423 3.63 22.65 8.79
N GLY A 424 2.73 22.39 9.73
CA GLY A 424 1.91 23.38 10.42
C GLY A 424 2.02 23.35 11.95
N ARG A 425 2.97 22.59 12.53
CA ARG A 425 3.18 22.55 13.98
C ARG A 425 4.11 23.67 14.45
N ASP A 426 5.33 23.65 13.95
CA ASP A 426 6.44 24.51 14.38
C ASP A 426 7.52 24.50 13.28
N ALA A 427 8.52 25.38 13.41
CA ALA A 427 9.55 25.56 12.39
C ALA A 427 10.48 24.34 12.23
N ASP A 428 10.80 23.65 13.33
CA ASP A 428 11.78 22.56 13.34
C ASP A 428 11.15 21.25 12.86
N ALA A 429 9.91 20.97 13.25
CA ALA A 429 9.11 19.87 12.69
C ALA A 429 8.84 20.08 11.19
N ALA A 430 8.55 21.30 10.76
CA ALA A 430 8.39 21.63 9.33
C ALA A 430 9.71 21.45 8.56
N ALA A 431 10.84 21.89 9.11
CA ALA A 431 12.16 21.71 8.52
C ALA A 431 12.56 20.23 8.44
N ALA A 432 12.35 19.46 9.51
CA ALA A 432 12.62 18.02 9.55
C ALA A 432 11.73 17.25 8.54
N ALA A 433 10.44 17.61 8.43
CA ALA A 433 9.54 17.02 7.45
C ALA A 433 9.93 17.38 6.01
N ALA A 434 10.34 18.63 5.75
CA ALA A 434 10.84 19.06 4.44
C ALA A 434 12.14 18.35 4.05
N ALA A 435 13.09 18.19 4.98
CA ALA A 435 14.34 17.48 4.76
C ALA A 435 14.13 15.96 4.52
N ARG A 436 13.14 15.36 5.19
CA ARG A 436 12.76 13.95 5.02
C ARG A 436 11.95 13.69 3.75
N TYR A 437 11.12 14.63 3.34
CA TYR A 437 10.18 14.50 2.21
C TYR A 437 10.33 15.62 1.15
N PRO A 438 11.54 15.91 0.62
CA PRO A 438 11.77 17.07 -0.25
C PRO A 438 10.92 17.12 -1.52
N LYS A 439 10.51 15.96 -2.09
CA LYS A 439 9.59 15.94 -3.24
C LYS A 439 8.20 16.49 -2.92
N PHE A 440 7.76 16.46 -1.66
CA PHE A 440 6.42 16.90 -1.28
C PHE A 440 6.20 18.40 -1.53
N ALA A 441 7.27 19.21 -1.55
CA ALA A 441 7.20 20.62 -1.93
C ALA A 441 6.51 20.84 -3.30
N THR A 442 6.68 19.90 -4.25
CA THR A 442 6.04 19.92 -5.56
C THR A 442 4.51 19.72 -5.49
N ALA A 443 4.01 19.01 -4.48
CA ALA A 443 2.58 18.72 -4.30
C ALA A 443 1.90 19.54 -3.18
N ALA A 444 2.66 20.14 -2.25
CA ALA A 444 2.13 20.94 -1.16
C ALA A 444 1.20 22.07 -1.65
N GLY A 445 1.54 22.69 -2.79
CA GLY A 445 0.77 23.76 -3.43
C GLY A 445 -0.52 23.33 -4.14
N SER A 446 -0.71 22.04 -4.46
CA SER A 446 -1.93 21.55 -5.13
C SER A 446 -3.05 21.13 -4.17
N ARG A 447 -2.79 21.22 -2.85
CA ARG A 447 -3.73 20.82 -1.80
C ARG A 447 -5.08 21.53 -1.95
N ARG A 448 -6.15 20.79 -1.72
CA ARG A 448 -7.51 21.32 -1.60
C ARG A 448 -8.04 21.09 -0.21
N VAL A 449 -8.89 21.97 0.29
CA VAL A 449 -9.39 21.96 1.67
C VAL A 449 -10.91 22.08 1.66
N ALA A 450 -11.57 21.07 2.21
CA ALA A 450 -12.98 21.10 2.58
C ALA A 450 -13.11 21.26 4.09
N ARG A 451 -14.01 22.13 4.54
CA ARG A 451 -14.55 22.12 5.91
C ARG A 451 -15.99 21.64 5.86
N LEU A 452 -16.34 20.72 6.74
CA LEU A 452 -17.64 20.07 6.83
C LEU A 452 -18.25 20.28 8.22
N GLY A 453 -19.44 20.86 8.25
CA GLY A 453 -20.33 20.86 9.42
C GLY A 453 -21.41 19.78 9.34
N PRO A 454 -22.24 19.62 10.38
CA PRO A 454 -23.44 18.78 10.33
C PRO A 454 -24.34 19.15 9.14
N GLY A 455 -24.84 18.15 8.39
CA GLY A 455 -25.69 18.40 7.22
C GLY A 455 -24.95 18.65 5.92
N GLU A 456 -23.63 18.41 5.88
CA GLU A 456 -22.79 18.56 4.69
C GLU A 456 -22.10 17.24 4.32
N ALA A 457 -21.81 17.06 3.03
CA ALA A 457 -21.12 15.85 2.55
C ALA A 457 -20.07 16.17 1.49
N LEU A 458 -18.89 15.56 1.59
CA LEU A 458 -17.80 15.69 0.62
C LEU A 458 -17.81 14.51 -0.35
N TYR A 459 -17.99 14.76 -1.64
CA TYR A 459 -17.57 13.83 -2.67
C TYR A 459 -16.04 13.85 -2.77
N ILE A 460 -15.43 12.67 -2.61
CA ILE A 460 -14.02 12.39 -2.86
C ILE A 460 -14.00 11.42 -4.05
N PRO A 461 -13.51 11.84 -5.23
CA PRO A 461 -13.35 10.96 -6.37
C PRO A 461 -12.33 9.86 -6.10
N ALA A 462 -12.44 8.71 -6.76
CA ALA A 462 -11.46 7.63 -6.64
C ALA A 462 -10.01 8.12 -6.85
N LEU A 463 -9.06 7.51 -6.12
CA LEU A 463 -7.62 7.83 -6.13
C LEU A 463 -7.22 9.22 -5.59
N TRP A 464 -8.15 10.04 -5.10
CA TRP A 464 -7.79 11.28 -4.41
C TRP A 464 -7.23 10.99 -3.01
N PHE A 465 -5.99 11.45 -2.78
CA PHE A 465 -5.40 11.47 -1.46
C PHE A 465 -6.20 12.40 -0.56
N HIS A 466 -6.47 11.97 0.67
CA HIS A 466 -7.15 12.77 1.67
C HIS A 466 -6.62 12.50 3.08
N HIS A 467 -6.42 13.59 3.81
CA HIS A 467 -6.14 13.66 5.24
C HIS A 467 -7.38 14.22 5.94
N VAL A 468 -7.75 13.71 7.11
CA VAL A 468 -8.99 14.11 7.80
C VAL A 468 -8.70 14.50 9.25
N TYR A 469 -8.89 15.78 9.60
CA TYR A 469 -8.80 16.29 10.96
C TYR A 469 -10.18 16.51 11.57
N ALA A 470 -10.43 15.94 12.75
CA ALA A 470 -11.64 16.17 13.55
C ALA A 470 -11.41 17.32 14.54
N HIS A 471 -12.19 18.40 14.39
CA HIS A 471 -12.07 19.58 15.24
C HIS A 471 -12.62 19.35 16.64
N ALA A 472 -12.06 20.05 17.61
CA ALA A 472 -12.75 20.37 18.86
C ALA A 472 -14.02 21.19 18.57
N SER A 473 -15.09 20.97 19.33
CA SER A 473 -16.23 21.87 19.34
C SER A 473 -16.83 22.01 20.73
N ARG A 474 -17.05 23.26 21.14
CA ARG A 474 -17.78 23.61 22.38
C ARG A 474 -19.26 23.18 22.36
N THR A 475 -19.81 22.83 21.20
CA THR A 475 -21.20 22.37 21.03
C THR A 475 -21.30 20.89 20.67
N SER A 476 -20.17 20.21 20.43
CA SER A 476 -20.17 18.81 20.00
C SER A 476 -18.88 18.12 20.45
N PRO A 477 -18.91 17.32 21.53
CA PRO A 477 -17.69 16.81 22.16
C PRO A 477 -17.06 15.62 21.45
N LEU A 478 -17.70 15.09 20.39
CA LEU A 478 -17.13 14.09 19.47
C LEU A 478 -17.51 14.45 18.02
N SER A 479 -16.95 13.71 17.06
CA SER A 479 -17.23 13.94 15.63
C SER A 479 -17.69 12.64 14.95
N VAL A 480 -18.92 12.62 14.43
CA VAL A 480 -19.55 11.47 13.75
C VAL A 480 -19.84 11.78 12.29
N ALA A 481 -19.47 10.85 11.42
CA ALA A 481 -19.75 10.89 9.99
C ALA A 481 -20.17 9.50 9.49
N VAL A 482 -20.96 9.45 8.41
CA VAL A 482 -21.21 8.23 7.65
C VAL A 482 -20.66 8.44 6.24
N ASN A 483 -19.92 7.48 5.71
CA ASN A 483 -19.40 7.55 4.36
C ASN A 483 -19.89 6.37 3.52
N VAL A 484 -20.23 6.62 2.25
CA VAL A 484 -20.68 5.60 1.30
C VAL A 484 -19.72 5.53 0.11
N PHE A 485 -19.31 4.32 -0.23
CA PHE A 485 -18.39 4.01 -1.32
C PHE A 485 -19.13 3.34 -2.48
N TRP A 486 -18.78 3.72 -3.71
CA TRP A 486 -19.17 3.02 -4.93
C TRP A 486 -17.98 2.89 -5.90
N ARG A 487 -18.03 1.91 -6.79
CA ARG A 487 -16.97 1.69 -7.78
C ARG A 487 -16.98 2.80 -8.83
N CYS A 488 -15.80 3.31 -9.17
CA CYS A 488 -15.65 4.34 -10.20
C CYS A 488 -16.17 3.86 -11.57
N GLU A 489 -16.64 4.81 -12.38
CA GLU A 489 -17.13 4.54 -13.73
C GLU A 489 -15.97 4.09 -14.65
N GLY A 490 -16.26 3.27 -15.66
CA GLY A 490 -15.26 2.61 -16.51
C GLY A 490 -14.40 1.54 -15.81
N THR A 491 -14.14 1.64 -14.50
CA THR A 491 -13.29 0.70 -13.76
C THR A 491 -14.04 -0.31 -12.90
N HIS A 492 -15.37 -0.22 -12.79
CA HIS A 492 -16.18 -1.01 -11.86
C HIS A 492 -16.09 -2.55 -11.98
N GLU A 493 -15.69 -3.10 -13.14
CA GLU A 493 -15.40 -4.53 -13.33
C GLU A 493 -13.94 -4.91 -13.03
N LEU A 494 -13.05 -3.92 -12.87
CA LEU A 494 -11.60 -4.09 -12.69
C LEU A 494 -11.16 -4.12 -11.22
N HIS A 495 -12.09 -3.95 -10.26
CA HIS A 495 -11.79 -4.01 -8.82
C HIS A 495 -11.58 -5.45 -8.34
N ASP A 496 -10.81 -5.62 -7.27
CA ASP A 496 -10.62 -6.91 -6.63
C ASP A 496 -11.92 -7.37 -5.95
N ALA A 497 -12.53 -8.46 -6.41
CA ALA A 497 -13.77 -9.00 -5.87
C ALA A 497 -13.67 -9.49 -4.40
N GLY A 498 -12.44 -9.66 -3.88
CA GLY A 498 -12.15 -9.92 -2.47
C GLY A 498 -11.68 -8.69 -1.70
N ASP A 499 -11.86 -7.46 -2.21
CA ASP A 499 -11.68 -6.25 -1.42
C ASP A 499 -12.91 -6.00 -0.52
N ALA A 500 -12.69 -5.97 0.79
CA ALA A 500 -13.71 -5.65 1.80
C ALA A 500 -13.57 -4.20 2.34
N TYR A 501 -12.50 -3.50 1.96
CA TYR A 501 -12.14 -2.18 2.49
C TYR A 501 -12.32 -1.04 1.47
N GLY A 502 -12.08 -1.30 0.19
CA GLY A 502 -12.13 -0.31 -0.89
C GLY A 502 -10.76 0.30 -1.25
N ASN A 503 -9.66 -0.31 -0.78
CA ASN A 503 -8.30 0.19 -0.92
C ASN A 503 -7.33 -0.78 -1.63
N LYS A 504 -7.80 -1.90 -2.18
CA LYS A 504 -6.95 -2.78 -3.00
C LYS A 504 -6.85 -2.26 -4.43
N ASP A 505 -5.63 -2.13 -4.93
CA ASP A 505 -5.36 -1.84 -6.33
C ASP A 505 -6.06 -2.85 -7.27
N PRO A 506 -6.55 -2.41 -8.44
CA PRO A 506 -7.03 -3.30 -9.51
C PRO A 506 -6.03 -4.44 -9.80
N PRO A 507 -6.46 -5.70 -10.04
CA PRO A 507 -5.54 -6.81 -10.30
C PRO A 507 -4.61 -6.59 -11.51
N ALA A 508 -5.01 -5.75 -12.47
CA ALA A 508 -4.16 -5.31 -13.57
C ALA A 508 -2.99 -4.41 -13.12
N ALA A 509 -3.25 -3.47 -12.21
CA ALA A 509 -2.21 -2.59 -11.66
C ALA A 509 -1.21 -3.37 -10.80
N ARG A 510 -1.70 -4.30 -9.96
CA ARG A 510 -0.82 -5.19 -9.17
C ARG A 510 0.06 -6.08 -10.06
N ARG A 511 -0.51 -6.65 -11.12
CA ARG A 511 0.24 -7.41 -12.14
C ARG A 511 1.30 -6.55 -12.83
N ALA A 512 1.02 -5.28 -13.13
CA ALA A 512 2.01 -4.37 -13.69
C ALA A 512 3.15 -4.09 -12.70
N GLY A 513 2.85 -3.91 -11.41
CA GLY A 513 3.85 -3.78 -10.34
C GLY A 513 4.72 -5.03 -10.17
N ASP A 514 4.11 -6.21 -10.13
CA ASP A 514 4.83 -7.50 -10.09
C ASP A 514 5.77 -7.65 -11.30
N LEU A 515 5.29 -7.35 -12.52
CA LEU A 515 6.12 -7.39 -13.74
C LEU A 515 7.25 -6.35 -13.75
N ALA A 516 7.04 -5.18 -13.13
CA ALA A 516 8.07 -4.16 -12.99
C ALA A 516 9.18 -4.58 -12.02
N ALA A 517 8.82 -5.26 -10.92
CA ALA A 517 9.80 -5.84 -9.98
C ALA A 517 10.66 -6.91 -10.66
N LEU A 518 10.04 -7.85 -11.37
CA LEU A 518 10.74 -8.91 -12.11
C LEU A 518 11.64 -8.36 -13.22
N ALA A 519 11.24 -7.25 -13.88
CA ALA A 519 12.09 -6.54 -14.83
C ALA A 519 13.29 -5.83 -14.16
N GLY A 520 13.15 -5.44 -12.88
CA GLY A 520 14.25 -4.96 -12.04
C GLY A 520 15.25 -6.05 -11.71
N ASP A 521 14.77 -7.17 -11.15
CA ASP A 521 15.60 -8.34 -10.79
C ASP A 521 16.41 -8.87 -11.99
N ALA A 522 15.81 -8.89 -13.18
CA ALA A 522 16.46 -9.30 -14.42
C ALA A 522 17.57 -8.36 -14.91
N ILE A 523 17.58 -7.10 -14.47
CA ILE A 523 18.56 -6.07 -14.86
C ILE A 523 19.60 -5.83 -13.75
N ASP A 524 19.28 -6.11 -12.48
CA ASP A 524 20.17 -5.87 -11.34
C ASP A 524 21.49 -6.66 -11.40
N ALA A 525 21.49 -7.84 -12.03
CA ALA A 525 22.71 -8.62 -12.25
C ALA A 525 23.76 -7.94 -13.18
N LEU A 526 23.40 -6.84 -13.86
CA LEU A 526 24.31 -6.12 -14.76
C LEU A 526 25.23 -5.15 -13.99
N PRO A 527 26.50 -4.99 -14.41
CA PRO A 527 27.36 -3.92 -13.93
C PRO A 527 26.94 -2.56 -14.52
N GLU A 528 27.33 -1.46 -13.89
CA GLU A 528 27.24 -0.15 -14.54
C GLU A 528 28.29 0.00 -15.66
N PRO A 529 28.02 0.81 -16.71
CA PRO A 529 26.81 1.62 -16.95
C PRO A 529 25.64 0.82 -17.57
N HIS A 530 25.77 -0.50 -17.75
CA HIS A 530 24.79 -1.32 -18.47
C HIS A 530 23.46 -1.41 -17.74
N ARG A 531 23.48 -1.58 -16.41
CA ARG A 531 22.27 -1.59 -15.55
C ARG A 531 21.44 -0.33 -15.78
N THR A 532 22.02 0.85 -15.60
CA THR A 532 21.34 2.14 -15.84
C THR A 532 20.86 2.29 -17.30
N PHE A 533 21.67 1.88 -18.29
CA PHE A 533 21.28 1.96 -19.70
C PHE A 533 20.06 1.10 -20.05
N TYR A 534 20.05 -0.17 -19.62
CA TYR A 534 18.94 -1.08 -19.91
C TYR A 534 17.69 -0.78 -19.06
N ALA A 535 17.85 -0.29 -17.82
CA ALA A 535 16.72 0.18 -17.01
C ALA A 535 15.98 1.34 -17.70
N ARG A 536 16.69 2.37 -18.18
CA ARG A 536 16.10 3.47 -18.96
C ARG A 536 15.36 2.96 -20.20
N ARG A 537 15.95 2.00 -20.93
CA ARG A 537 15.32 1.37 -22.11
C ARG A 537 14.08 0.54 -21.77
N ALA A 538 14.00 -0.06 -20.59
CA ALA A 538 12.82 -0.76 -20.10
C ALA A 538 11.67 0.21 -19.78
N VAL A 539 11.96 1.30 -19.06
CA VAL A 539 10.98 2.36 -18.76
C VAL A 539 10.47 3.04 -20.04
N GLN A 540 11.35 3.33 -21.00
CA GLN A 540 10.95 3.88 -22.31
C GLN A 540 10.02 2.93 -23.11
N ARG A 541 10.25 1.61 -23.03
CA ARG A 541 9.36 0.61 -23.64
C ARG A 541 7.99 0.57 -22.98
N LEU A 542 7.91 0.73 -21.65
CA LEU A 542 6.65 0.81 -20.93
C LEU A 542 5.86 2.06 -21.34
N ALA A 543 6.52 3.23 -21.35
CA ALA A 543 5.91 4.49 -21.78
C ALA A 543 5.34 4.39 -23.20
N ALA A 544 6.14 3.93 -24.16
CA ALA A 544 5.72 3.75 -25.55
C ALA A 544 4.54 2.77 -25.70
N GLN A 545 4.50 1.68 -24.93
CA GLN A 545 3.37 0.72 -24.94
C GLN A 545 2.08 1.30 -24.36
N LEU A 546 2.18 2.28 -23.46
CA LEU A 546 1.04 3.02 -22.91
C LEU A 546 0.62 4.23 -23.77
N GLY A 547 1.36 4.55 -24.85
CA GLY A 547 1.15 5.77 -25.64
C GLY A 547 1.54 7.05 -24.89
N MET A 548 2.51 6.95 -23.99
CA MET A 548 2.97 8.01 -23.09
C MET A 548 4.43 8.38 -23.34
N GLU A 549 4.81 9.61 -23.01
CA GLU A 549 6.19 10.08 -23.09
C GLU A 549 6.91 10.01 -21.73
N LEU A 550 8.23 10.18 -21.74
CA LEU A 550 9.03 10.42 -20.54
C LEU A 550 9.47 11.88 -20.52
N GLY A 551 9.46 12.48 -19.34
CA GLY A 551 9.95 13.85 -19.15
C GLY A 551 11.45 13.93 -19.39
N VAL A 552 11.87 15.05 -19.99
CA VAL A 552 13.25 15.34 -20.42
C VAL A 552 13.97 16.18 -19.37
#